data_AF-A0A094JY55-F1
#
_entry.id   AF-A0A094JY55-F1
#
_cell.length_a   1.000
_cell.length_b   1.000
_cell.length_c   1.000
_cell.angle_alpha   90.00
_cell.angle_beta   90.00
_cell.angle_gamma   90.00
#
_symmetry.space_group_name_H-M   'P 1'
#
loop_
_entity.id
_entity.type
_entity.pdbx_description
1 polymer ?
#
loop_
_entity_poly.entity_id
_entity_poly.type
_entity_poly.pdbx_seq_one_letter_code
_entity_poly.pdbx_strand_id
1 'polypeptide(L)'
;MPAADVSRQDLFKACESLFGTDIDVSVDFLRYLKPSGVKAAYRKKALETHPDRAIIVAGEPDFLERHFKEVNLAYQLLQEFVTAPWNCSLEERGTLYKQKQRPPSPAAHKKAASATVEPLYAGLMPSRRLLFGQYLYYAGQISFSTLIKAIVWQRLQRPSVGTIAVSWGWLECGDIVDILHCRKYGEKFCECAFSLGRLSLYQLERLLEKQRLIQKPIGKYFIEQNILSSTQVFKRIVDMKMHNKKYLKR
;
A
#
# COMPACT_ATOMS: atom_id res chain seq x y z
N MET A 1 -26.74 9.32 -13.48
CA MET A 1 -25.74 8.51 -14.20
C MET A 1 -25.52 7.23 -13.41
N PRO A 2 -25.71 6.04 -14.00
CA PRO A 2 -25.73 4.79 -13.26
C PRO A 2 -24.33 4.55 -12.68
N ALA A 3 -24.26 4.27 -11.38
CA ALA A 3 -23.02 3.88 -10.70
C ALA A 3 -22.49 2.63 -11.40
N ALA A 4 -21.42 2.79 -12.19
CA ALA A 4 -20.72 1.67 -12.79
C ALA A 4 -20.38 0.69 -11.67
N ASP A 5 -20.75 -0.58 -11.83
CA ASP A 5 -20.45 -1.63 -10.87
C ASP A 5 -18.92 -1.70 -10.70
N VAL A 6 -18.42 -1.05 -9.64
CA VAL A 6 -16.98 -0.97 -9.36
C VAL A 6 -16.49 -2.38 -9.09
N SER A 7 -15.72 -2.94 -10.03
CA SER A 7 -15.24 -4.31 -9.92
C SER A 7 -14.14 -4.42 -8.85
N ARG A 8 -14.02 -5.59 -8.23
CA ARG A 8 -12.93 -5.91 -7.29
C ARG A 8 -11.55 -5.64 -7.88
N GLN A 9 -11.40 -5.89 -9.18
CA GLN A 9 -10.15 -5.63 -9.90
C GLN A 9 -9.85 -4.13 -9.94
N ASP A 10 -10.86 -3.28 -10.08
CA ASP A 10 -10.69 -1.83 -10.13
C ASP A 10 -10.31 -1.25 -8.78
N LEU A 11 -10.84 -1.81 -7.68
CA LEU A 11 -10.42 -1.44 -6.32
C LEU A 11 -8.99 -1.87 -6.01
N PHE A 12 -8.59 -3.07 -6.43
CA PHE A 12 -7.20 -3.52 -6.28
C PHE A 12 -6.22 -2.67 -7.08
N LYS A 13 -6.57 -2.39 -8.34
CA LYS A 13 -5.86 -1.47 -9.21
C LYS A 13 -5.76 -0.04 -8.65
N ALA A 14 -6.83 0.48 -8.06
CA ALA A 14 -6.84 1.77 -7.38
C ALA A 14 -5.92 1.76 -6.14
N CYS A 15 -5.94 0.67 -5.36
CA CYS A 15 -5.00 0.47 -4.26
C CYS A 15 -3.55 0.40 -4.75
N GLU A 16 -3.26 -0.29 -5.85
CA GLU A 16 -1.92 -0.36 -6.43
C GLU A 16 -1.45 1.01 -6.95
N SER A 17 -2.34 1.83 -7.50
CA SER A 17 -2.01 3.18 -7.96
C SER A 17 -1.64 4.13 -6.80
N LEU A 18 -2.42 4.08 -5.70
CA LEU A 18 -2.22 4.94 -4.52
C LEU A 18 -1.11 4.41 -3.59
N PHE A 19 -1.07 3.11 -3.37
CA PHE A 19 -0.20 2.47 -2.40
C PHE A 19 1.01 1.75 -3.02
N GLY A 20 1.06 1.58 -4.34
CA GLY A 20 2.12 0.88 -5.07
C GLY A 20 1.80 -0.59 -5.32
N THR A 21 2.43 -1.17 -6.35
CA THR A 21 2.26 -2.57 -6.79
C THR A 21 2.95 -3.60 -5.87
N ASP A 22 3.72 -3.15 -4.88
CA ASP A 22 4.46 -4.04 -3.96
C ASP A 22 3.61 -4.55 -2.78
N ILE A 23 2.31 -4.21 -2.76
CA ILE A 23 1.38 -4.61 -1.70
C ILE A 23 0.54 -5.77 -2.21
N ASP A 24 0.47 -6.83 -1.42
CA ASP A 24 -0.46 -7.94 -1.62
C ASP A 24 -1.89 -7.46 -1.25
N VAL A 25 -2.54 -6.78 -2.21
CA VAL A 25 -3.87 -6.19 -2.00
C VAL A 25 -4.88 -7.33 -1.86
N SER A 26 -5.43 -7.46 -0.66
CA SER A 26 -6.39 -8.49 -0.30
C SER A 26 -7.72 -7.89 0.11
N VAL A 27 -8.78 -8.71 0.12
CA VAL A 27 -10.12 -8.30 0.59
C VAL A 27 -10.06 -7.78 2.03
N ASP A 28 -9.20 -8.37 2.85
CA ASP A 28 -8.99 -7.94 4.23
C ASP A 28 -8.31 -6.57 4.32
N PHE A 29 -7.40 -6.26 3.40
CA PHE A 29 -6.79 -4.92 3.31
C PHE A 29 -7.85 -3.84 3.03
N LEU A 30 -8.78 -4.13 2.10
CA LEU A 30 -9.88 -3.22 1.78
C LEU A 30 -10.84 -3.02 2.96
N ARG A 31 -11.17 -4.08 3.72
CA ARG A 31 -12.09 -4.03 4.87
C ARG A 31 -11.63 -3.11 6.02
N TYR A 32 -10.33 -2.91 6.19
CA TYR A 32 -9.76 -2.07 7.24
C TYR A 32 -9.11 -0.78 6.72
N LEU A 33 -9.26 -0.50 5.42
CA LEU A 33 -8.79 0.72 4.81
C LEU A 33 -9.55 1.91 5.42
N LYS A 34 -8.89 2.69 6.28
CA LYS A 34 -9.48 3.87 6.92
C LYS A 34 -9.40 5.08 5.99
N PRO A 35 -10.39 6.00 6.02
CA PRO A 35 -10.42 7.16 5.13
C PRO A 35 -9.23 8.10 5.37
N SER A 36 -8.70 8.14 6.59
CA SER A 36 -7.48 8.86 6.94
C SER A 36 -6.24 8.30 6.24
N GLY A 37 -6.15 6.97 6.07
CA GLY A 37 -5.05 6.30 5.36
C GLY A 37 -5.08 6.56 3.86
N VAL A 38 -6.28 6.51 3.27
CA VAL A 38 -6.51 6.86 1.85
C VAL A 38 -6.15 8.31 1.59
N LYS A 39 -6.61 9.24 2.44
CA LYS A 39 -6.24 10.66 2.37
C LYS A 39 -4.75 10.93 2.57
N ALA A 40 -4.08 10.19 3.44
CA ALA A 40 -2.64 10.35 3.66
C ALA A 40 -1.82 9.87 2.45
N ALA A 41 -2.15 8.69 1.91
CA ALA A 41 -1.53 8.17 0.70
C ALA A 41 -1.80 9.08 -0.50
N TYR A 42 -3.03 9.59 -0.61
CA TYR A 42 -3.42 10.56 -1.64
C TYR A 42 -2.61 11.83 -1.53
N ARG A 43 -2.55 12.49 -0.36
CA ARG A 43 -1.77 13.73 -0.19
C ARG A 43 -0.30 13.55 -0.58
N LYS A 44 0.30 12.41 -0.21
CA LYS A 44 1.68 12.09 -0.59
C LYS A 44 1.83 11.94 -2.10
N LYS A 45 0.98 11.11 -2.74
CA LYS A 45 0.99 10.87 -4.19
C LYS A 45 0.64 12.13 -4.99
N ALA A 46 -0.39 12.86 -4.60
CA ALA A 46 -0.81 14.12 -5.20
C ALA A 46 0.30 15.18 -5.15
N LEU A 47 1.06 15.23 -4.05
CA LEU A 47 2.22 16.10 -3.94
C LEU A 47 3.39 15.62 -4.82
N GLU A 48 3.55 14.32 -5.02
CA GLU A 48 4.54 13.74 -5.94
C GLU A 48 4.17 13.98 -7.42
N THR A 49 2.88 14.01 -7.76
CA THR A 49 2.38 14.08 -9.13
C THR A 49 1.73 15.42 -9.50
N HIS A 50 1.93 16.49 -8.70
CA HIS A 50 1.25 17.77 -8.92
C HIS A 50 1.76 18.49 -10.19
N PRO A 51 0.89 19.05 -11.05
CA PRO A 51 1.29 19.74 -12.28
C PRO A 51 2.24 20.92 -12.04
N ASP A 52 2.11 21.65 -10.93
CA ASP A 52 3.06 22.73 -10.58
C ASP A 52 4.50 22.25 -10.32
N ARG A 53 4.73 20.94 -10.10
CA ARG A 53 6.08 20.36 -10.02
C ARG A 53 6.68 20.04 -11.39
N ALA A 54 5.91 20.11 -12.47
CA ALA A 54 6.38 19.91 -13.85
C ALA A 54 7.42 20.98 -14.26
N ILE A 55 7.44 22.13 -13.59
CA ILE A 55 8.45 23.17 -13.82
C ILE A 55 9.84 22.72 -13.36
N ILE A 56 9.91 21.84 -12.35
CA ILE A 56 11.17 21.33 -11.76
C ILE A 56 11.60 20.02 -12.43
N VAL A 57 10.64 19.24 -12.94
CA VAL A 57 10.87 17.99 -13.66
C VAL A 57 10.77 18.29 -15.15
N ALA A 58 11.88 18.69 -15.76
CA ALA A 58 11.97 19.05 -17.16
C ALA A 58 11.17 18.10 -18.08
N GLY A 59 10.11 18.60 -18.73
CA GLY A 59 9.57 17.92 -19.91
C GLY A 59 8.11 18.15 -20.23
N GLU A 60 7.16 17.66 -19.42
CA GLU A 60 5.79 17.47 -19.91
C GLU A 60 4.71 17.76 -18.85
N PRO A 61 4.08 18.96 -18.86
CA PRO A 61 2.98 19.28 -17.95
C PRO A 61 1.77 18.34 -18.13
N ASP A 62 1.52 17.91 -19.36
CA ASP A 62 0.44 16.98 -19.71
C ASP A 62 0.59 15.61 -19.03
N PHE A 63 1.84 15.15 -18.80
CA PHE A 63 2.12 13.88 -18.17
C PHE A 63 1.77 13.89 -16.67
N LEU A 64 2.24 14.92 -15.94
CA LEU A 64 1.88 15.08 -14.53
C LEU A 64 0.37 15.32 -14.36
N GLU A 65 -0.26 16.05 -15.29
CA GLU A 65 -1.70 16.25 -15.27
C GLU A 65 -2.49 14.95 -15.45
N ARG A 66 -2.10 14.08 -16.42
CA ARG A 66 -2.70 12.76 -16.60
C ARG A 66 -2.52 11.87 -15.38
N HIS A 67 -1.30 11.82 -14.83
CA HIS A 67 -1.03 10.99 -13.67
C HIS A 67 -1.72 11.52 -12.40
N PHE A 68 -1.85 12.84 -12.25
CA PHE A 68 -2.65 13.47 -11.20
C PHE A 68 -4.13 13.13 -11.35
N LYS A 69 -4.69 13.12 -12.58
CA LYS A 69 -6.05 12.66 -12.85
C LYS A 69 -6.25 11.19 -12.48
N GLU A 70 -5.30 10.32 -12.81
CA GLU A 70 -5.34 8.89 -12.42
C GLU A 70 -5.30 8.70 -10.90
N VAL A 71 -4.42 9.43 -10.20
CA VAL A 71 -4.33 9.40 -8.74
C VAL A 71 -5.61 9.95 -8.09
N ASN A 72 -6.20 11.00 -8.67
CA ASN A 72 -7.48 11.55 -8.22
C ASN A 72 -8.63 10.57 -8.40
N LEU A 73 -8.72 9.91 -9.55
CA LEU A 73 -9.74 8.89 -9.82
C LEU A 73 -9.59 7.70 -8.85
N ALA A 74 -8.37 7.20 -8.66
CA ALA A 74 -8.10 6.12 -7.70
C ALA A 74 -8.46 6.54 -6.26
N TYR A 75 -8.21 7.80 -5.89
CA TYR A 75 -8.59 8.34 -4.58
C TYR A 75 -10.10 8.46 -4.41
N GLN A 76 -10.81 8.96 -5.43
CA GLN A 76 -12.27 9.07 -5.42
C GLN A 76 -12.92 7.69 -5.26
N LEU A 77 -12.49 6.69 -6.03
CA LEU A 77 -12.99 5.31 -5.95
C LEU A 77 -12.76 4.70 -4.56
N LEU A 78 -11.55 4.86 -4.01
CA LEU A 78 -11.23 4.33 -2.68
C LEU A 78 -11.94 5.10 -1.57
N GLN A 79 -12.14 6.40 -1.73
CA GLN A 79 -12.86 7.21 -0.75
C GLN A 79 -14.35 6.90 -0.74
N GLU A 80 -14.96 6.69 -1.90
CA GLU A 80 -16.37 6.27 -2.01
C GLU A 80 -16.58 4.89 -1.37
N PHE A 81 -15.69 3.93 -1.64
CA PHE A 81 -15.71 2.61 -1.02
C PHE A 81 -15.56 2.67 0.51
N VAL A 82 -14.65 3.49 1.02
CA VAL A 82 -14.35 3.58 2.46
C VAL A 82 -15.38 4.42 3.24
N THR A 83 -16.05 5.37 2.60
CA THR A 83 -17.07 6.23 3.24
C THR A 83 -18.46 5.58 3.27
N ALA A 84 -18.73 4.61 2.39
CA ALA A 84 -19.95 3.80 2.42
C ALA A 84 -19.66 2.28 2.55
N PRO A 85 -19.10 1.81 3.69
CA PRO A 85 -18.80 0.39 3.89
C PRO A 85 -20.03 -0.53 3.81
N TRP A 86 -21.21 0.01 4.10
CA TRP A 86 -22.51 -0.67 4.15
C TRP A 86 -23.14 -0.96 2.77
N ASN A 87 -22.54 -0.48 1.67
CA ASN A 87 -23.06 -0.74 0.32
C ASN A 87 -22.43 -1.97 -0.36
N CYS A 88 -21.36 -2.53 0.21
CA CYS A 88 -20.59 -3.62 -0.40
C CYS A 88 -20.39 -4.76 0.61
N SER A 89 -21.23 -5.80 0.54
CA SER A 89 -20.92 -7.05 1.25
C SER A 89 -19.88 -7.83 0.43
N LEU A 90 -18.66 -7.91 0.95
CA LEU A 90 -17.60 -8.75 0.39
C LEU A 90 -17.75 -10.16 0.97
N GLU A 91 -18.42 -11.07 0.26
CA GLU A 91 -18.36 -12.50 0.59
C GLU A 91 -17.09 -13.17 0.01
N GLU A 92 -16.63 -14.24 0.65
CA GLU A 92 -15.40 -14.99 0.30
C GLU A 92 -15.36 -15.50 -1.16
N ARG A 93 -16.50 -15.56 -1.86
CA ARG A 93 -16.62 -15.99 -3.26
C ARG A 93 -16.57 -14.90 -4.32
N GLY A 94 -16.40 -13.62 -3.93
CA GLY A 94 -16.02 -12.56 -4.87
C GLY A 94 -17.13 -11.97 -5.74
N THR A 95 -18.40 -12.16 -5.42
CA THR A 95 -19.51 -11.44 -6.06
C THR A 95 -20.01 -10.29 -5.17
N LEU A 96 -20.14 -9.10 -5.76
CA LEU A 96 -20.68 -7.89 -5.14
C LEU A 96 -22.20 -7.87 -5.33
N TYR A 97 -22.97 -7.87 -4.23
CA TYR A 97 -24.41 -7.68 -4.28
C TYR A 97 -24.82 -6.45 -3.47
N LYS A 98 -25.72 -5.65 -4.03
CA LYS A 98 -26.34 -4.50 -3.38
C LYS A 98 -27.33 -5.01 -2.33
N GLN A 99 -27.01 -4.84 -1.04
CA GLN A 99 -27.88 -5.33 0.03
C GLN A 99 -29.16 -4.47 0.10
N LYS A 100 -30.34 -5.11 -0.04
CA LYS A 100 -31.64 -4.45 0.08
C LYS A 100 -31.79 -3.87 1.49
N GLN A 101 -32.03 -2.55 1.57
CA GLN A 101 -32.11 -1.80 2.81
C GLN A 101 -33.13 -2.40 3.78
N ARG A 102 -32.72 -2.64 5.03
CA ARG A 102 -33.65 -2.73 6.17
C ARG A 102 -33.85 -1.33 6.76
N PRO A 103 -35.07 -0.98 7.19
CA PRO A 103 -35.38 0.36 7.66
C PRO A 103 -34.61 0.70 8.95
N PRO A 104 -34.28 1.99 9.18
CA PRO A 104 -33.44 2.42 10.29
C PRO A 104 -34.21 2.34 11.62
N SER A 105 -33.61 1.68 12.61
CA SER A 105 -34.06 1.74 14.01
C SER A 105 -33.42 2.94 14.72
N PRO A 106 -34.13 3.68 15.59
CA PRO A 106 -33.65 4.94 16.12
C PRO A 106 -32.71 4.78 17.34
N ALA A 107 -31.68 5.61 17.35
CA ALA A 107 -30.96 6.15 18.50
C ALA A 107 -30.31 5.17 19.51
N ALA A 108 -29.05 4.78 19.23
CA ALA A 108 -28.10 4.37 20.27
C ALA A 108 -27.00 5.44 20.43
N HIS A 109 -27.23 6.29 21.42
CA HIS A 109 -26.33 7.16 22.18
C HIS A 109 -24.83 7.15 21.80
N LYS A 110 -24.35 8.29 21.30
CA LYS A 110 -22.93 8.65 21.28
C LYS A 110 -22.41 8.78 22.71
N LYS A 111 -21.75 7.75 23.24
CA LYS A 111 -20.89 7.89 24.42
C LYS A 111 -19.49 8.34 23.99
N ALA A 112 -18.99 9.33 24.70
CA ALA A 112 -17.67 9.94 24.53
C ALA A 112 -16.57 8.88 24.49
N ALA A 113 -15.62 9.07 23.57
CA ALA A 113 -14.49 8.19 23.33
C ALA A 113 -13.51 8.22 24.52
N SER A 114 -13.72 7.34 25.49
CA SER A 114 -12.59 6.77 26.23
C SER A 114 -11.62 6.17 25.22
N ALA A 115 -10.30 6.33 25.39
CA ALA A 115 -9.28 5.75 24.52
C ALA A 115 -9.46 4.22 24.41
N THR A 116 -10.31 3.79 23.48
CA THR A 116 -10.62 2.38 23.23
C THR A 116 -9.38 1.76 22.64
N VAL A 117 -8.67 0.98 23.45
CA VAL A 117 -7.61 0.10 23.00
C VAL A 117 -8.20 -0.77 21.88
N GLU A 118 -7.64 -0.64 20.69
CA GLU A 118 -8.13 -1.38 19.52
C GLU A 118 -7.98 -2.88 19.80
N PRO A 119 -9.04 -3.69 19.60
CA PRO A 119 -9.00 -5.10 19.93
C PRO A 119 -7.94 -5.83 19.09
N LEU A 120 -7.27 -6.79 19.73
CA LEU A 120 -6.33 -7.68 19.06
C LEU A 120 -7.10 -8.74 18.27
N TYR A 121 -6.47 -9.27 17.21
CA TYR A 121 -7.06 -10.33 16.42
C TYR A 121 -7.20 -11.61 17.24
N ALA A 122 -8.40 -12.19 17.23
CA ALA A 122 -8.74 -13.43 17.96
C ALA A 122 -9.24 -14.57 17.04
N GLY A 123 -9.13 -14.40 15.72
CA GLY A 123 -9.57 -15.40 14.75
C GLY A 123 -8.54 -16.50 14.51
N LEU A 124 -8.84 -17.39 13.56
CA LEU A 124 -7.92 -18.45 13.15
C LEU A 124 -6.71 -17.87 12.40
N MET A 125 -5.55 -18.50 12.59
CA MET A 125 -4.35 -18.13 11.85
C MET A 125 -4.48 -18.57 10.37
N PRO A 126 -4.24 -17.67 9.40
CA PRO A 126 -4.37 -18.02 7.99
C PRO A 126 -3.45 -19.16 7.56
N SER A 127 -4.00 -20.09 6.77
CA SER A 127 -3.26 -21.22 6.20
C SER A 127 -2.50 -20.85 4.93
N ARG A 128 -1.73 -19.76 5.01
CA ARG A 128 -0.86 -19.27 3.93
C ARG A 128 0.45 -18.74 4.50
N ARG A 129 1.42 -18.47 3.62
CA ARG A 129 2.65 -17.77 4.02
C ARG A 129 2.30 -16.34 4.45
N LEU A 130 2.84 -15.93 5.59
CA LEU A 130 2.63 -14.61 6.17
C LEU A 130 3.95 -13.84 6.18
N LEU A 131 3.86 -12.55 5.84
CA LEU A 131 4.93 -11.60 6.11
C LEU A 131 5.00 -11.31 7.62
N PHE A 132 6.14 -10.84 8.11
CA PHE A 132 6.38 -10.68 9.55
C PHE A 132 5.32 -9.81 10.26
N GLY A 133 4.96 -8.66 9.67
CA GLY A 133 3.91 -7.81 10.23
C GLY A 133 2.54 -8.51 10.26
N GLN A 134 2.18 -9.24 9.20
CA GLN A 134 0.93 -10.01 9.15
C GLN A 134 0.92 -11.11 10.20
N TYR A 135 2.03 -11.82 10.37
CA TYR A 135 2.17 -12.86 11.39
C TYR A 135 1.95 -12.30 12.80
N LEU A 136 2.56 -11.17 13.13
CA LEU A 136 2.36 -10.53 14.44
C LEU A 136 0.90 -10.13 14.68
N TYR A 137 0.20 -9.65 13.64
CA TYR A 137 -1.21 -9.30 13.73
C TYR A 137 -2.07 -10.55 13.96
N TYR A 138 -1.93 -11.58 13.13
CA TYR A 138 -2.71 -12.83 13.26
C TYR A 138 -2.37 -13.64 14.51
N ALA A 139 -1.16 -13.47 15.06
CA ALA A 139 -0.76 -14.04 16.35
C ALA A 139 -1.26 -13.22 17.56
N GLY A 140 -2.07 -12.18 17.32
CA GLY A 140 -2.62 -11.32 18.37
C GLY A 140 -1.55 -10.53 19.14
N GLN A 141 -0.37 -10.30 18.57
CA GLN A 141 0.73 -9.58 19.23
C GLN A 141 0.68 -8.08 18.98
N ILE A 142 0.08 -7.65 17.87
CA ILE A 142 -0.11 -6.24 17.52
C ILE A 142 -1.52 -6.02 16.99
N SER A 143 -2.06 -4.81 17.20
CA SER A 143 -3.31 -4.41 16.57
C SER A 143 -3.11 -4.13 15.08
N PHE A 144 -4.22 -4.09 14.33
CA PHE A 144 -4.17 -3.75 12.91
C PHE A 144 -3.64 -2.31 12.68
N SER A 145 -4.05 -1.33 13.51
CA SER A 145 -3.51 0.04 13.43
C SER A 145 -2.00 0.05 13.58
N THR A 146 -1.46 -0.73 14.52
CA THR A 146 -0.02 -0.87 14.72
C THR A 146 0.68 -1.49 13.53
N LEU A 147 0.08 -2.51 12.90
CA LEU A 147 0.57 -3.09 11.65
C LEU A 147 0.62 -2.03 10.52
N ILE A 148 -0.46 -1.27 10.32
CA ILE A 148 -0.51 -0.22 9.30
C ILE A 148 0.53 0.87 9.57
N LYS A 149 0.67 1.33 10.81
CA LYS A 149 1.70 2.32 11.17
C LYS A 149 3.11 1.79 10.88
N ALA A 150 3.38 0.51 11.17
CA ALA A 150 4.65 -0.12 10.87
C ALA A 150 4.94 -0.16 9.35
N ILE A 151 3.94 -0.50 8.53
CA ILE A 151 4.05 -0.52 7.06
C ILE A 151 4.31 0.89 6.53
N VAL A 152 3.56 1.88 7.02
CA VAL A 152 3.73 3.29 6.61
C VAL A 152 5.13 3.79 7.00
N TRP A 153 5.58 3.51 8.23
CA TRP A 153 6.93 3.85 8.69
C TRP A 153 8.01 3.23 7.80
N GLN A 154 7.86 1.96 7.44
CA GLN A 154 8.81 1.26 6.58
C GLN A 154 8.85 1.86 5.17
N ARG A 155 7.69 2.25 4.63
CA ARG A 155 7.57 2.82 3.28
C ARG A 155 8.11 4.25 3.20
N LEU A 156 7.96 5.05 4.25
CA LEU A 156 8.50 6.42 4.29
C LEU A 156 10.03 6.45 4.20
N GLN A 157 10.69 5.38 4.62
CA GLN A 157 12.14 5.26 4.54
C GLN A 157 12.65 4.70 3.22
N ARG A 158 11.77 4.31 2.29
CA ARG A 158 12.17 3.76 0.99
C ARG A 158 12.20 4.89 -0.06
N PRO A 159 13.38 5.42 -0.43
CA PRO A 159 13.46 6.38 -1.53
C PRO A 159 13.02 5.72 -2.84
N SER A 160 12.44 6.52 -3.73
CA SER A 160 12.06 6.02 -5.06
C SER A 160 13.31 5.65 -5.85
N VAL A 161 13.23 4.61 -6.69
CA VAL A 161 14.38 4.16 -7.49
C VAL A 161 14.87 5.27 -8.43
N GLY A 162 13.94 6.01 -9.05
CA GLY A 162 14.29 7.15 -9.90
C GLY A 162 15.06 8.24 -9.17
N THR A 163 14.69 8.56 -7.92
CA THR A 163 15.43 9.53 -7.09
C THR A 163 16.86 9.05 -6.81
N ILE A 164 17.04 7.76 -6.54
CA ILE A 164 18.39 7.19 -6.34
C ILE A 164 19.20 7.29 -7.64
N ALA A 165 18.60 6.94 -8.79
CA ALA A 165 19.26 6.99 -10.09
C ALA A 165 19.71 8.40 -10.48
N VAL A 166 18.88 9.42 -10.24
CA VAL A 166 19.25 10.84 -10.44
C VAL A 166 20.37 11.25 -9.50
N SER A 167 20.30 10.86 -8.22
CA SER A 167 21.36 11.18 -7.25
C SER A 167 22.72 10.58 -7.61
N TRP A 168 22.73 9.52 -8.43
CA TRP A 168 23.94 8.86 -8.93
C TRP A 168 24.35 9.32 -10.34
N GLY A 169 23.59 10.23 -10.95
CA GLY A 169 23.82 10.70 -12.31
C GLY A 169 23.57 9.65 -13.40
N TRP A 170 22.76 8.62 -13.11
CA TRP A 170 22.44 7.55 -14.07
C TRP A 170 21.18 7.82 -14.88
N LEU A 171 20.30 8.67 -14.35
CA LEU A 171 19.12 9.18 -15.05
C LEU A 171 19.05 10.69 -14.85
N GLU A 172 18.57 11.39 -15.86
CA GLU A 172 18.16 12.78 -15.75
C GLU A 172 16.67 12.90 -15.41
N CYS A 173 16.22 14.11 -15.04
CA CYS A 173 14.81 14.35 -14.79
C CYS A 173 13.94 14.04 -16.02
N GLY A 174 14.44 14.32 -17.24
CA GLY A 174 13.75 14.01 -18.49
C GLY A 174 13.59 12.50 -18.71
N ASP A 175 14.63 11.71 -18.43
CA ASP A 175 14.56 10.25 -18.56
C ASP A 175 13.48 9.64 -17.64
N ILE A 176 13.27 10.21 -16.45
CA ILE A 176 12.22 9.76 -15.53
C ILE A 176 10.83 9.96 -16.16
N VAL A 177 10.59 11.11 -16.77
CA VAL A 177 9.29 11.41 -17.40
C VAL A 177 9.05 10.45 -18.57
N ASP A 178 10.05 10.26 -19.42
CA ASP A 178 10.00 9.32 -20.55
C ASP A 178 9.64 7.90 -20.07
N ILE A 179 10.34 7.41 -19.04
CA ILE A 179 10.10 6.08 -18.47
C ILE A 179 8.68 5.99 -17.94
N LEU A 180 8.20 7.01 -17.22
CA LEU A 180 6.86 6.98 -16.67
C LEU A 180 5.77 7.11 -17.74
N HIS A 181 6.03 7.80 -18.86
CA HIS A 181 5.10 7.93 -19.99
C HIS A 181 4.98 6.62 -20.79
N CYS A 182 6.10 5.95 -21.04
CA CYS A 182 6.13 4.69 -21.78
C CYS A 182 5.68 3.48 -20.94
N ARG A 183 5.68 3.62 -19.60
CA ARG A 183 5.32 2.57 -18.66
C ARG A 183 3.88 2.12 -18.85
N LYS A 184 3.69 0.82 -19.11
CA LYS A 184 2.37 0.21 -19.17
C LYS A 184 1.78 0.10 -17.76
N TYR A 185 0.45 0.11 -17.70
CA TYR A 185 -0.26 -0.09 -16.46
C TYR A 185 0.15 -1.42 -15.80
N GLY A 186 0.66 -1.37 -14.56
CA GLY A 186 1.13 -2.52 -13.79
C GLY A 186 2.59 -2.94 -14.01
N GLU A 187 3.27 -2.42 -15.03
CA GLU A 187 4.71 -2.67 -15.27
C GLU A 187 5.55 -2.02 -14.17
N LYS A 188 6.71 -2.56 -13.76
CA LYS A 188 7.56 -1.86 -12.78
C LYS A 188 8.39 -0.77 -13.45
N PHE A 189 8.63 0.35 -12.74
CA PHE A 189 9.48 1.45 -13.23
C PHE A 189 10.83 0.94 -13.75
N CYS A 190 11.46 0.06 -12.97
CA CYS A 190 12.72 -0.59 -13.28
C CYS A 190 12.70 -1.45 -14.55
N GLU A 191 11.60 -2.17 -14.78
CA GLU A 191 11.43 -3.02 -15.97
C GLU A 191 11.29 -2.15 -17.21
N CYS A 192 10.46 -1.09 -17.12
CA CYS A 192 10.30 -0.12 -18.20
C CYS A 192 11.62 0.61 -18.51
N ALA A 193 12.36 1.05 -17.49
CA ALA A 193 13.66 1.72 -17.67
C ALA A 193 14.71 0.83 -18.35
N PHE A 194 14.69 -0.47 -18.06
CA PHE A 194 15.53 -1.45 -18.74
C PHE A 194 15.07 -1.68 -20.18
N SER A 195 13.77 -1.83 -20.41
CA SER A 195 13.19 -2.00 -21.76
C SER A 195 13.44 -0.79 -22.68
N LEU A 196 13.52 0.41 -22.13
CA LEU A 196 13.84 1.64 -22.87
C LEU A 196 15.35 1.86 -23.07
N GLY A 197 16.21 1.00 -22.53
CA GLY A 197 17.66 1.15 -22.61
C GLY A 197 18.23 2.31 -21.78
N ARG A 198 17.42 2.93 -20.92
CA ARG A 198 17.82 4.03 -20.04
C ARG A 198 18.67 3.54 -18.86
N LEU A 199 18.46 2.29 -18.43
CA LEU A 199 19.25 1.64 -17.40
C LEU A 199 19.76 0.27 -17.87
N SER A 200 21.03 -0.02 -17.63
CA SER A 200 21.59 -1.36 -17.76
C SER A 200 21.14 -2.28 -16.61
N LEU A 201 21.25 -3.60 -16.82
CA LEU A 201 20.97 -4.60 -15.79
C LEU A 201 21.83 -4.37 -14.53
N TYR A 202 23.12 -4.04 -14.71
CA TYR A 202 24.03 -3.74 -13.61
C TYR A 202 23.56 -2.53 -12.79
N GLN A 203 23.21 -1.43 -13.45
CA GLN A 203 22.68 -0.24 -12.77
C GLN A 203 21.37 -0.56 -12.05
N LEU A 204 20.51 -1.36 -12.66
CA LEU A 204 19.25 -1.75 -12.06
C LEU A 204 19.46 -2.54 -10.75
N GLU A 205 20.32 -3.55 -10.77
CA GLU A 205 20.65 -4.35 -9.59
C GLU A 205 21.23 -3.49 -8.46
N ARG A 206 22.14 -2.56 -8.80
CA ARG A 206 22.74 -1.64 -7.82
C ARG A 206 21.73 -0.68 -7.21
N LEU A 207 20.79 -0.16 -8.00
CA LEU A 207 19.72 0.71 -7.49
C LEU A 207 18.80 -0.03 -6.53
N LEU A 208 18.40 -1.26 -6.89
CA LEU A 208 17.56 -2.11 -6.05
C LEU A 208 18.28 -2.52 -4.76
N GLU A 209 19.58 -2.83 -4.85
CA GLU A 209 20.42 -3.11 -3.69
C GLU A 209 20.47 -1.90 -2.75
N LYS A 210 20.75 -0.70 -3.28
CA LYS A 210 20.77 0.53 -2.47
C LYS A 210 19.43 0.81 -1.83
N GLN A 211 18.33 0.69 -2.58
CA GLN A 211 16.99 0.89 -2.06
C GLN A 211 16.69 -0.08 -0.91
N ARG A 212 17.07 -1.35 -1.06
CA ARG A 212 16.93 -2.39 -0.04
C ARG A 212 17.76 -2.08 1.21
N LEU A 213 18.98 -1.56 1.05
CA LEU A 213 19.86 -1.20 2.16
C LEU A 213 19.34 0.00 2.96
N ILE A 214 18.74 0.99 2.30
CA ILE A 214 18.16 2.18 2.96
C ILE A 214 16.89 1.81 3.73
N GLN A 215 16.06 0.91 3.18
CA GLN A 215 14.82 0.51 3.81
C GLN A 215 15.09 -0.31 5.07
N LYS A 216 14.84 0.26 6.25
CA LYS A 216 14.93 -0.47 7.51
C LYS A 216 13.93 -1.64 7.55
N PRO A 217 14.27 -2.76 8.20
CA PRO A 217 13.34 -3.87 8.36
C PRO A 217 12.17 -3.45 9.26
N ILE A 218 10.96 -3.91 8.93
CA ILE A 218 9.74 -3.60 9.71
C ILE A 218 9.85 -4.01 11.19
N GLY A 219 10.66 -5.03 11.50
CA GLY A 219 10.97 -5.44 12.88
C GLY A 219 11.52 -4.31 13.75
N LYS A 220 12.31 -3.40 13.17
CA LYS A 220 12.92 -2.28 13.87
C LYS A 220 11.90 -1.26 14.35
N TYR A 221 10.78 -1.09 13.64
CA TYR A 221 9.67 -0.24 14.10
C TYR A 221 9.15 -0.69 15.46
N PHE A 222 8.94 -2.00 15.65
CA PHE A 222 8.38 -2.52 16.89
C PHE A 222 9.34 -2.37 18.07
N ILE A 223 10.65 -2.38 17.82
CA ILE A 223 11.68 -2.12 18.83
C ILE A 223 11.72 -0.63 19.17
N GLU A 224 11.78 0.26 18.15
CA GLU A 224 11.85 1.71 18.36
C GLU A 224 10.59 2.27 19.06
N GLN A 225 9.43 1.65 18.85
CA GLN A 225 8.17 2.03 19.50
C GLN A 225 7.92 1.31 20.83
N ASN A 226 8.90 0.55 21.35
CA ASN A 226 8.78 -0.24 22.59
C ASN A 226 7.59 -1.22 22.62
N ILE A 227 7.17 -1.71 21.44
CA ILE A 227 6.06 -2.66 21.29
C ILE A 227 6.56 -4.09 21.53
N LEU A 228 7.76 -4.40 21.03
CA LEU A 228 8.43 -5.68 21.20
C LEU A 228 9.91 -5.46 21.51
N SER A 229 10.46 -6.24 22.43
CA SER A 229 11.90 -6.28 22.65
C SER A 229 12.63 -6.94 21.48
N SER A 230 13.93 -6.67 21.35
CA SER A 230 14.77 -7.32 20.34
C SER A 230 14.67 -8.86 20.41
N THR A 231 14.73 -9.43 21.61
CA THR A 231 14.61 -10.89 21.84
C THR A 231 13.24 -11.43 21.43
N GLN A 232 12.17 -10.69 21.70
CA GLN A 232 10.82 -11.06 21.27
C GLN A 232 10.69 -11.03 19.74
N VAL A 233 11.23 -10.00 19.08
CA VAL A 233 11.23 -9.92 17.61
C VAL A 233 11.93 -11.14 17.01
N PHE A 234 13.12 -11.50 17.49
CA PHE A 234 13.83 -12.69 17.02
C PHE A 234 13.02 -13.98 17.21
N LYS A 235 12.44 -14.18 18.39
CA LYS A 235 11.58 -15.34 18.67
C LYS A 235 10.40 -15.39 17.69
N ARG A 236 9.70 -14.27 17.48
CA ARG A 236 8.56 -14.20 16.56
C ARG A 236 8.94 -14.41 15.10
N ILE A 237 10.15 -14.02 14.69
CA ILE A 237 10.67 -14.33 13.34
C ILE A 237 10.86 -15.84 13.19
N VAL A 238 11.38 -16.53 14.20
CA VAL A 238 11.53 -17.99 14.18
C VAL A 238 10.16 -18.66 14.12
N ASP A 239 9.21 -18.24 14.97
CA ASP A 239 7.85 -18.78 14.96
C ASP A 239 7.18 -18.61 13.58
N MET A 240 7.29 -17.41 12.99
CA MET A 240 6.79 -17.12 11.64
C MET A 240 7.44 -18.02 10.58
N LYS A 241 8.76 -18.21 10.64
CA LYS A 241 9.47 -19.10 9.69
C LYS A 241 8.96 -20.53 9.82
N MET A 242 8.72 -21.02 11.04
CA MET A 242 8.15 -22.35 11.28
C MET A 242 6.73 -22.47 10.74
N HIS A 243 5.88 -21.45 10.93
CA HIS A 243 4.56 -21.37 10.32
C HIS A 243 4.65 -21.43 8.79
N ASN A 244 5.45 -20.56 8.18
CA ASN A 244 5.60 -20.48 6.72
C ASN A 244 6.17 -21.77 6.12
N LYS A 245 6.98 -22.53 6.87
CA LYS A 245 7.54 -23.81 6.44
C LYS A 245 6.45 -24.86 6.18
N LYS A 246 5.33 -24.81 6.92
CA LYS A 246 4.16 -25.69 6.70
C LYS A 246 3.47 -25.45 5.35
N TYR A 247 3.67 -24.26 4.77
CA TYR A 247 3.07 -23.83 3.51
C TYR A 247 4.16 -23.61 2.44
N LEU A 248 5.32 -24.26 2.58
CA LEU A 248 6.45 -24.08 1.67
C LEU A 248 6.28 -24.85 0.34
N LYS A 249 5.27 -25.73 0.22
CA LYS A 249 4.98 -26.48 -1.00
C LYS A 249 3.47 -26.54 -1.28
N ARG A 250 3.02 -25.70 -2.21
CA ARG A 250 2.08 -26.02 -3.29
C ARG A 250 2.48 -25.17 -4.48
#